data_AF-A0A2W7AID7-F1
#
_entry.id   AF-A0A2W7AID7-F1
#
_cell.length_a   1.000
_cell.length_b   1.000
_cell.length_c   1.000
_cell.angle_alpha   90.00
_cell.angle_beta   90.00
_cell.angle_gamma   90.00
#
_symmetry.space_group_name_H-M   'P 1'
#
loop_
_entity.id
_entity.type
_entity.pdbx_description
1 polymer ?
#
loop_
_entity_poly.entity_id
_entity_poly.type
_entity_poly.pdbx_seq_one_letter_code
_entity_poly.pdbx_strand_id
1 'polypeptide(L)'
;MDEFQPLDNDEVLFVSLGRVLMANPTFKVGEFIDALAQAISDREEDWVEENEGWFNDGLDCQALRFSGQGWQRGRVRIRLEFSPDTPKARLPERRMTEQPRRLGKLEPRSDVPSRSDREDIYRSERSESNLEDFYGSPDDDY
;
A
#
# COMPACT_ATOMS: atom_id res chain seq x y z
N MET A 1 8.81 -19.32 -20.97
CA MET A 1 7.53 -18.70 -21.35
C MET A 1 7.07 -17.96 -20.13
N ASP A 2 7.04 -16.65 -20.23
CA ASP A 2 6.49 -15.76 -19.20
C ASP A 2 4.98 -15.96 -19.20
N GLU A 3 4.50 -16.76 -18.24
CA GLU A 3 3.08 -17.06 -18.09
C GLU A 3 2.46 -15.92 -17.29
N PHE A 4 1.55 -15.18 -17.92
CA PHE A 4 0.73 -14.19 -17.25
C PHE A 4 -0.34 -14.90 -16.42
N GLN A 5 -0.42 -14.56 -15.14
CA GLN A 5 -1.41 -15.10 -14.23
C GLN A 5 -2.26 -13.97 -13.66
N PRO A 6 -3.58 -14.18 -13.49
CA PRO A 6 -4.47 -13.16 -12.94
C PRO A 6 -4.10 -12.88 -11.48
N LEU A 7 -4.09 -11.60 -11.12
CA LEU A 7 -3.90 -11.14 -9.75
C LEU A 7 -5.23 -11.03 -9.00
N ASP A 8 -5.17 -11.27 -7.69
CA ASP A 8 -6.27 -11.06 -6.75
C ASP A 8 -6.38 -9.58 -6.33
N ASN A 9 -7.57 -9.15 -5.91
CA ASN A 9 -7.86 -7.74 -5.60
C ASN A 9 -7.02 -7.19 -4.43
N ASP A 10 -6.58 -8.04 -3.50
CA ASP A 10 -5.76 -7.64 -2.37
C ASP A 10 -4.26 -7.61 -2.66
N GLU A 11 -3.83 -8.08 -3.83
CA GLU A 11 -2.44 -7.98 -4.24
C GLU A 11 -2.07 -6.53 -4.54
N VAL A 12 -0.80 -6.20 -4.33
CA VAL A 12 -0.28 -4.85 -4.42
C VAL A 12 0.70 -4.77 -5.57
N LEU A 13 0.50 -3.77 -6.43
CA LEU A 13 1.40 -3.45 -7.53
C LEU A 13 2.22 -2.21 -7.19
N PHE A 14 3.45 -2.20 -7.71
CA PHE A 14 4.28 -1.01 -7.77
C PHE A 14 4.64 -0.70 -9.22
N VAL A 15 4.29 0.50 -9.67
CA VAL A 15 4.53 0.96 -11.05
C VAL A 15 5.19 2.34 -11.01
N SER A 16 6.48 2.38 -11.32
CA SER A 16 7.30 3.60 -11.21
C SER A 16 7.02 4.64 -12.29
N LEU A 17 6.73 4.20 -13.52
CA LEU A 17 6.51 5.05 -14.70
C LEU A 17 5.31 4.54 -15.51
N GLY A 18 4.70 5.40 -16.33
CA GLY A 18 3.59 5.01 -17.22
C GLY A 18 2.27 4.71 -16.49
N ARG A 19 2.08 5.25 -15.28
CA ARG A 19 0.81 5.14 -14.55
C ARG A 19 -0.30 5.85 -15.32
N VAL A 20 -1.48 5.25 -15.31
CA VAL A 20 -2.68 5.78 -15.99
C VAL A 20 -3.69 6.29 -14.96
N LEU A 21 -4.29 5.39 -14.18
CA LEU A 21 -5.39 5.71 -13.26
C LEU A 21 -4.93 6.10 -11.85
N MET A 22 -3.82 5.52 -11.39
CA MET A 22 -3.38 5.67 -10.01
C MET A 22 -2.33 6.77 -9.89
N ALA A 23 -2.56 7.75 -9.02
CA ALA A 23 -1.59 8.80 -8.72
C ALA A 23 -0.37 8.23 -7.97
N ASN A 24 -0.62 7.38 -6.97
CA ASN A 24 0.40 6.73 -6.17
C ASN A 24 1.13 5.64 -6.96
N PRO A 25 2.45 5.46 -6.75
CA PRO A 25 3.21 4.41 -7.42
C PRO A 25 2.88 3.01 -6.89
N THR A 26 2.36 2.91 -5.67
CA THR A 26 1.93 1.65 -5.05
C THR A 26 0.44 1.69 -4.82
N PHE A 27 -0.26 0.64 -5.23
CA PHE A 27 -1.72 0.53 -5.10
C PHE A 27 -2.15 -0.94 -5.11
N LYS A 28 -3.32 -1.21 -4.55
CA LYS A 28 -3.95 -2.54 -4.66
C LYS A 28 -4.55 -2.75 -6.03
N VAL A 29 -4.62 -4.00 -6.47
CA VAL A 29 -5.31 -4.39 -7.70
C VAL A 29 -6.78 -3.98 -7.66
N GLY A 30 -7.46 -4.19 -6.52
CA GLY A 30 -8.85 -3.77 -6.32
C GLY A 30 -9.06 -2.27 -6.53
N GLU A 31 -8.19 -1.43 -5.94
CA GLU A 31 -8.27 0.03 -6.09
C GLU A 31 -8.12 0.46 -7.56
N PHE A 32 -7.27 -0.21 -8.33
CA PHE A 32 -7.13 0.05 -9.76
C PHE A 32 -8.39 -0.34 -10.54
N ILE A 33 -8.98 -1.50 -10.23
CA ILE A 33 -10.19 -2.00 -10.89
C ILE A 33 -11.38 -1.06 -10.59
N ASP A 34 -11.53 -0.62 -9.34
CA ASP A 34 -12.56 0.33 -8.93
C ASP A 34 -12.39 1.69 -9.65
N ALA A 35 -11.15 2.19 -9.72
CA ALA A 35 -10.84 3.42 -10.45
C ALA A 35 -11.11 3.29 -11.96
N LEU A 36 -10.87 2.11 -12.54
CA LEU A 36 -11.18 1.83 -13.93
C LEU A 36 -12.69 1.78 -14.17
N ALA A 37 -13.44 1.13 -13.28
CA ALA A 37 -14.90 1.09 -13.34
C ALA A 37 -15.50 2.49 -13.27
N GLN A 38 -15.05 3.31 -12.31
CA GLN A 38 -15.49 4.69 -12.18
C GLN A 38 -15.16 5.51 -13.44
N ALA A 39 -13.95 5.38 -13.98
CA ALA A 39 -13.53 6.13 -15.16
C ALA A 39 -14.33 5.77 -16.43
N ILE A 40 -14.87 4.55 -16.51
CA ILE A 40 -15.76 4.12 -17.60
C ILE A 40 -17.19 4.58 -17.34
N SER A 41 -17.69 4.42 -16.12
CA SER A 41 -19.03 4.85 -15.70
C SER A 41 -19.23 6.36 -15.88
N ASP A 42 -18.23 7.17 -15.56
CA ASP A 42 -18.27 8.63 -15.71
C ASP A 42 -18.43 9.09 -17.19
N ARG A 43 -18.11 8.22 -18.15
CA ARG A 43 -18.18 8.53 -19.58
C ARG A 43 -19.43 8.03 -20.25
N GLU A 44 -20.03 6.96 -19.73
CA GLU A 44 -21.21 6.35 -20.33
C GLU A 44 -22.49 6.82 -19.64
N GLU A 45 -23.33 7.53 -20.40
CA GLU A 45 -24.61 8.06 -19.92
C GLU A 45 -25.59 6.95 -19.50
N ASP A 46 -25.46 5.75 -20.09
CA ASP A 46 -26.34 4.60 -19.87
C ASP A 46 -25.69 3.50 -19.00
N TRP A 47 -24.84 3.86 -18.03
CA TRP A 47 -24.26 2.89 -17.10
C TRP A 47 -25.35 2.21 -16.24
N VAL A 48 -25.50 0.90 -16.36
CA VAL A 48 -26.46 0.09 -15.58
C VAL A 48 -25.76 -0.93 -14.69
N GLU A 49 -26.48 -1.51 -13.73
CA GLU A 49 -25.94 -2.47 -12.75
C GLU A 49 -25.33 -3.70 -13.44
N GLU A 50 -25.87 -4.13 -14.58
CA GLU A 50 -25.30 -5.25 -15.34
C GLU A 50 -23.86 -4.95 -15.80
N ASN A 51 -23.50 -3.69 -16.07
CA ASN A 51 -22.15 -3.34 -16.51
C ASN A 51 -21.09 -3.62 -15.43
N GLU A 52 -21.47 -3.64 -14.15
CA GLU A 52 -20.59 -4.02 -13.04
C GLU A 52 -20.08 -5.47 -13.17
N GLY A 53 -20.75 -6.31 -13.96
CA GLY A 53 -20.30 -7.66 -14.28
C GLY A 53 -18.91 -7.71 -14.91
N TRP A 54 -18.46 -6.65 -15.59
CA TRP A 54 -17.10 -6.56 -16.12
C TRP A 54 -16.02 -6.59 -15.02
N PHE A 55 -16.33 -6.13 -13.82
CA PHE A 55 -15.36 -5.98 -12.72
C PHE A 55 -15.56 -7.00 -11.58
N ASN A 56 -16.71 -7.66 -11.53
CA ASN A 56 -17.08 -8.63 -10.50
C ASN A 56 -16.92 -10.10 -10.98
N ASP A 57 -18.04 -10.84 -11.05
CA ASP A 57 -18.10 -12.27 -11.35
C ASP A 57 -18.08 -12.61 -12.85
N GLY A 58 -18.17 -11.58 -13.70
CA GLY A 58 -18.20 -11.70 -15.15
C GLY A 58 -19.60 -11.67 -15.75
N LEU A 59 -19.65 -11.21 -17.00
CA LEU A 59 -20.85 -11.12 -17.83
C LEU A 59 -21.03 -12.37 -18.68
N ASP A 60 -22.27 -12.86 -18.77
CA ASP A 60 -22.62 -13.92 -19.71
C ASP A 60 -22.35 -13.50 -21.15
N CYS A 61 -21.57 -14.30 -21.87
CA CYS A 61 -21.17 -14.00 -23.23
C CYS A 61 -21.04 -15.28 -24.09
N GLN A 62 -20.83 -15.08 -25.39
CA GLN A 62 -20.39 -16.14 -26.29
C GLN A 62 -19.08 -15.75 -26.95
N ALA A 63 -18.11 -16.65 -26.96
CA ALA A 63 -16.83 -16.46 -27.61
C ALA A 63 -16.69 -17.43 -28.79
N LEU A 64 -16.29 -16.92 -29.95
CA LEU A 64 -15.90 -17.73 -31.10
C LEU A 64 -14.39 -17.96 -31.03
N ARG A 65 -13.96 -19.20 -30.80
CA ARG A 65 -12.53 -19.55 -30.66
C ARG A 65 -11.96 -20.10 -31.97
N PHE A 66 -10.78 -19.62 -32.36
CA PHE A 66 -10.08 -20.07 -33.58
C PHE A 66 -9.76 -21.56 -33.58
N SER A 67 -9.53 -22.16 -32.42
CA SER A 67 -9.25 -23.60 -32.25
C SER A 67 -10.52 -24.45 -32.00
N GLY A 68 -11.70 -23.84 -32.00
CA GLY A 68 -12.96 -24.46 -31.58
C GLY A 68 -13.94 -24.74 -32.72
N GLN A 69 -14.91 -25.62 -32.44
CA GLN A 69 -16.00 -25.98 -33.35
C GLN A 69 -17.19 -24.97 -33.28
N GLY A 70 -16.93 -23.66 -33.19
CA GLY A 70 -17.97 -22.61 -33.22
C GLY A 70 -18.12 -21.77 -31.93
N TRP A 71 -19.30 -21.13 -31.78
CA TRP A 71 -19.62 -20.22 -30.66
C TRP A 71 -19.76 -20.98 -29.33
N GLN A 72 -19.01 -20.57 -28.31
CA GLN A 72 -19.05 -21.16 -26.98
C GLN A 72 -19.61 -20.17 -25.96
N ARG A 73 -20.64 -20.57 -25.21
CA ARG A 73 -21.18 -19.79 -24.07
C ARG A 73 -20.18 -19.81 -22.90
N GLY A 74 -20.07 -18.69 -22.20
CA GLY A 74 -19.19 -18.53 -21.04
C GLY A 74 -19.41 -17.20 -20.34
N ARG A 75 -18.42 -16.76 -19.57
CA ARG A 75 -18.39 -15.45 -18.92
C ARG A 75 -17.11 -14.68 -19.24
N VAL A 76 -17.20 -13.36 -19.27
CA VAL A 76 -16.08 -12.45 -19.50
C VAL A 76 -15.97 -11.40 -18.40
N ARG A 77 -14.75 -11.07 -17.98
CA ARG A 77 -14.45 -10.01 -17.00
C ARG A 77 -13.07 -9.42 -17.24
N ILE A 78 -12.81 -8.25 -16.67
CA ILE A 78 -11.51 -7.57 -16.69
C ILE A 78 -10.73 -7.97 -15.43
N ARG A 79 -9.46 -8.35 -15.61
CA ARG A 79 -8.50 -8.66 -14.54
C ARG A 79 -7.13 -8.14 -14.94
N LEU A 80 -6.31 -7.79 -13.94
CA LEU A 80 -4.90 -7.55 -14.17
C LEU A 80 -4.15 -8.88 -14.11
N GLU A 81 -3.25 -9.08 -15.05
CA GLU A 81 -2.36 -10.24 -15.06
C GLU A 81 -0.92 -9.80 -14.83
N PHE A 82 -0.15 -10.68 -14.23
CA PHE A 82 1.25 -10.45 -13.90
C PHE A 82 2.10 -11.65 -14.30
N SER A 83 3.27 -11.37 -14.85
CA SER A 83 4.28 -12.39 -15.14
C SER A 83 5.59 -11.97 -14.48
N PRO A 84 6.13 -12.78 -13.54
CA PRO A 84 7.39 -12.46 -12.88
C PRO A 84 8.59 -12.73 -13.79
N ASP A 85 9.53 -11.79 -13.86
CA ASP A 85 10.80 -11.93 -14.62
C ASP A 85 11.62 -13.17 -14.23
N THR A 86 11.47 -13.64 -13.00
CA THR A 86 12.10 -14.86 -12.52
C THR A 86 11.09 -15.64 -11.66
N PRO A 87 10.84 -16.92 -11.96
CA PRO A 87 9.93 -17.73 -11.16
C PRO A 87 10.43 -17.80 -9.71
N LYS A 88 9.54 -17.53 -8.75
CA LYS A 88 9.88 -17.58 -7.31
C LYS A 88 10.43 -18.96 -6.95
N ALA A 89 11.69 -19.01 -6.52
CA ALA A 89 12.19 -20.18 -5.81
C ALA A 89 11.35 -20.34 -4.54
N ARG A 90 10.72 -21.51 -4.36
CA ARG A 90 10.02 -21.83 -3.10
C ARG A 90 11.06 -21.78 -1.99
N LEU A 91 11.04 -20.72 -1.17
CA LEU A 91 11.86 -20.68 0.03
C LEU A 91 11.43 -21.87 0.91
N PRO A 92 12.38 -22.66 1.44
CA PRO A 92 12.03 -23.75 2.33
C PRO A 92 11.26 -23.16 3.51
N GLU A 93 10.10 -23.74 3.82
CA GLU A 93 9.32 -23.39 5.01
C GLU A 93 10.28 -23.38 6.21
N ARG A 94 10.44 -22.21 6.84
CA ARG A 94 11.15 -22.12 8.12
C ARG A 94 10.41 -23.04 9.08
N ARG A 95 10.96 -24.21 9.34
CA ARG A 95 10.49 -25.07 10.44
C ARG A 95 10.62 -24.24 11.71
N MET A 96 9.50 -23.90 12.32
CA MET A 96 9.38 -23.20 13.61
C MET A 96 10.02 -23.95 14.80
N THR A 97 10.76 -25.04 14.56
CA THR A 97 11.31 -25.93 15.58
C THR A 97 12.70 -25.54 16.09
N GLU A 98 13.37 -24.53 15.54
CA GLU A 98 14.58 -24.01 16.16
C GLU A 98 14.21 -23.03 17.28
N GLN A 99 14.10 -23.57 18.50
CA GLN A 99 14.08 -22.80 19.73
C GLN A 99 15.10 -21.65 19.65
N PRO A 100 14.73 -20.41 20.07
CA PRO A 100 15.71 -19.35 20.15
C PRO A 100 16.83 -19.85 21.06
N ARG A 101 18.03 -20.01 20.51
CA ARG A 101 19.24 -20.23 21.32
C ARG A 101 19.24 -19.08 22.31
N ARG A 102 19.03 -19.40 23.59
CA ARG A 102 19.01 -18.42 24.67
C ARG A 102 20.26 -17.57 24.52
N LEU A 103 20.08 -16.33 24.06
CA LEU A 103 21.13 -15.33 24.11
C LEU A 103 21.43 -15.21 25.61
N GLY A 104 22.63 -15.64 26.01
CA GLY A 104 23.04 -15.61 27.42
C GLY A 104 22.76 -14.22 27.98
N LYS A 105 22.26 -14.17 29.22
CA LYS A 105 22.01 -12.93 29.96
C LYS A 105 23.12 -11.93 29.65
N LEU A 106 22.77 -10.87 28.92
CA LEU A 106 23.61 -9.69 28.87
C LEU A 106 23.51 -9.09 30.27
N GLU A 107 24.59 -9.21 31.04
CA GLU A 107 24.75 -8.49 32.30
C GLU A 107 24.50 -6.99 32.03
N PRO A 108 23.78 -6.27 32.90
CA PRO A 108 23.54 -4.85 32.73
C PRO A 108 24.88 -4.12 32.61
N ARG A 109 25.09 -3.37 31.53
CA ARG A 109 26.22 -2.45 31.42
C ARG A 109 26.17 -1.48 32.60
N SER A 110 27.15 -1.56 33.48
CA SER A 110 27.28 -0.75 34.69
C SER A 110 27.61 0.72 34.42
N ASP A 111 27.82 1.11 33.16
CA ASP A 111 28.38 2.42 32.81
C ASP A 111 27.29 3.47 32.51
N VAL A 112 26.17 3.46 33.25
CA VAL A 112 25.20 4.55 33.22
C VAL A 112 25.61 5.57 34.28
N PRO A 113 26.01 6.81 33.91
CA PRO A 113 26.25 7.85 34.89
C PRO A 113 24.98 8.09 35.73
N SER A 114 25.17 8.20 37.05
CA SER A 114 24.10 8.47 38.01
C SER A 114 23.30 9.70 37.60
N ARG A 115 21.97 9.65 37.76
CA ARG A 115 21.04 10.74 37.46
C ARG A 115 21.33 12.06 38.19
N SER A 116 22.22 12.05 39.19
CA SER A 116 22.63 13.22 39.96
C SER A 116 23.40 14.26 39.14
N ASP A 117 24.03 13.89 38.02
CA ASP A 117 24.88 14.81 37.24
C ASP A 117 24.11 15.54 36.12
N ARG A 118 22.79 15.31 35.99
CA ARG A 118 21.97 15.86 34.90
C ARG A 118 21.29 17.20 35.22
N GLU A 119 21.26 17.65 36.47
CA GLU A 119 20.57 18.89 36.84
C GLU A 119 21.40 20.16 36.65
N ASP A 120 22.72 20.05 36.51
CA ASP A 120 23.60 21.22 36.29
C ASP A 120 23.57 21.73 34.84
N ILE A 121 23.16 20.89 33.89
CA ILE A 121 23.11 21.27 32.47
C ILE A 121 21.96 22.26 32.21
N TYR A 122 20.87 22.22 32.99
CA TYR A 122 19.70 23.09 32.79
C TYR A 122 19.70 24.36 33.66
N ARG A 123 20.66 24.52 34.57
CA ARG A 123 20.73 25.67 35.48
C ARG A 123 21.71 26.76 35.02
N SER A 124 22.59 26.48 34.06
CA SER A 124 23.63 27.42 33.60
C SER A 124 23.17 28.48 32.59
N GLU A 125 22.00 28.35 31.97
CA GLU A 125 21.53 29.31 30.94
C GLU A 125 20.28 30.10 31.34
N ARG A 126 20.01 30.20 32.65
CA ARG A 126 19.03 31.17 33.17
C ARG A 126 19.74 32.27 33.94
N SER A 127 20.62 32.98 33.24
CA SER A 127 20.96 34.36 33.57
C SER A 127 19.91 35.24 32.90
N GLU A 128 19.24 36.08 33.68
CA GLU A 128 18.03 36.82 33.34
C GLU A 128 18.19 37.71 32.08
N SER A 129 17.36 37.46 31.07
CA SER A 129 16.96 38.48 30.10
C SER A 129 15.45 38.40 29.91
N ASN A 130 14.78 39.51 30.25
CA ASN A 130 13.34 39.73 30.40
C ASN A 130 12.44 39.04 29.37
N LEU A 131 11.47 38.28 29.87
CA LEU A 131 10.36 37.69 29.11
C LEU A 131 9.08 38.53 29.33
N GLU A 132 9.18 39.86 29.20
CA GLU A 132 8.01 40.76 29.21
C GLU A 132 7.84 41.55 27.89
N ASP A 133 8.74 41.39 26.91
CA ASP A 133 8.72 42.18 25.67
C ASP A 133 8.07 41.49 24.45
N PHE A 134 7.50 40.28 24.58
CA PHE A 134 6.96 39.54 23.42
C PHE A 134 5.42 39.47 23.33
N TYR A 135 4.69 39.83 24.38
CA TYR A 135 3.23 39.98 24.32
C TYR A 135 2.87 41.46 24.28
N GLY A 136 2.94 42.04 23.08
CA GLY A 136 2.36 43.36 22.82
C GLY A 136 0.86 43.32 23.10
N SER A 137 0.41 44.22 23.98
CA SER A 137 -1.00 44.42 24.32
C SER A 137 -1.84 44.66 23.07
N PRO A 138 -3.08 44.11 23.01
CA PRO A 138 -4.05 44.53 22.03
C PRO A 138 -4.62 45.88 22.46
N ASP A 139 -4.15 46.96 21.83
CA ASP A 139 -4.80 48.27 21.95
C ASP A 139 -5.93 48.37 20.93
N ASP A 140 -7.14 48.47 21.49
CA ASP A 140 -8.32 49.05 20.89
C ASP A 140 -8.01 50.44 20.28
N ASP A 141 -8.47 50.69 19.05
CA ASP A 141 -8.81 52.05 18.63
C ASP A 141 -9.97 52.03 17.60
N TYR A 142 -11.09 52.57 18.09
CA TYR A 142 -12.28 53.19 17.48
C TYR A 142 -12.56 53.13 15.97
#